data_AF-A0A249RZ40-F1
#
_entry.id   AF-A0A249RZ40-F1
#
_cell.length_a   1.000
_cell.length_b   1.000
_cell.length_c   1.000
_cell.angle_alpha   90.00
_cell.angle_beta   90.00
_cell.angle_gamma   90.00
#
_symmetry.space_group_name_H-M   'P 1'
#
loop_
_entity.id
_entity.type
_entity.pdbx_description
1 polymer ?
#
loop_
_entity_poly.entity_id
_entity_poly.type
_entity_poly.pdbx_seq_one_letter_code
_entity_poly.pdbx_strand_id
1 'polypeptide(L)' 'MIGHTIAIHNGKDHLPVYITDRMVGHKLGEFAPTRNFRGHVKNDNRPRR' A
#
# COMPACT_ATOMS: atom_id res chain seq x y z
N MET A 1 4.94 -10.50 -16.69
CA MET A 1 4.41 -9.35 -15.94
C MET A 1 5.46 -8.29 -15.62
N ILE A 2 6.75 -8.62 -15.56
CA ILE A 2 7.82 -7.61 -15.36
C ILE A 2 7.71 -6.52 -16.43
N GLY A 3 7.90 -5.26 -16.03
CA GLY A 3 7.85 -4.09 -16.92
C GLY A 3 6.46 -3.49 -17.14
N HIS A 4 5.41 -4.00 -16.49
CA HIS A 4 4.05 -3.48 -16.58
C HIS A 4 3.65 -2.78 -15.28
N THR A 5 2.81 -1.75 -15.41
CA THR A 5 2.14 -1.11 -14.26
C THR A 5 0.78 -1.75 -14.06
N ILE A 6 0.56 -2.36 -12.91
CA ILE A 6 -0.70 -3.01 -12.56
C ILE A 6 -1.39 -2.18 -11.49
N ALA A 7 -2.68 -1.89 -11.70
CA ALA A 7 -3.51 -1.21 -10.74
C ALA A 7 -4.10 -2.24 -9.76
N ILE A 8 -3.56 -2.30 -8.53
CA ILE A 8 -3.94 -3.30 -7.51
C ILE A 8 -4.98 -2.69 -6.58
N HIS A 9 -6.12 -3.36 -6.39
CA HIS A 9 -7.17 -2.90 -5.49
C HIS A 9 -6.82 -3.18 -4.03
N ASN A 10 -6.93 -2.18 -3.16
CA ASN A 10 -6.67 -2.32 -1.72
C ASN A 10 -7.92 -2.29 -0.83
N GLY A 11 -9.11 -2.44 -1.42
CA GLY A 11 -10.39 -2.36 -0.72
C GLY A 11 -11.01 -0.96 -0.68
N LYS A 12 -10.28 0.06 -1.14
CA LYS A 12 -10.81 1.42 -1.29
C LYS A 12 -10.55 1.95 -2.70
N ASP A 13 -9.29 1.97 -3.12
CA ASP A 13 -8.83 2.54 -4.38
C ASP A 13 -7.95 1.51 -5.12
N HIS A 14 -7.51 1.85 -6.34
CA HIS A 14 -6.53 1.06 -7.08
C HIS A 14 -5.17 1.77 -7.07
N LEU A 15 -4.14 1.12 -6.54
CA LEU A 15 -2.78 1.62 -6.50
C LEU A 15 -2.00 1.14 -7.73
N PRO A 16 -1.47 2.03 -8.58
CA PRO A 16 -0.62 1.64 -9.70
C PRO A 16 0.77 1.22 -9.18
N VAL A 17 1.13 -0.05 -9.37
CA VAL A 17 2.42 -0.62 -8.98
C VAL A 17 3.15 -1.11 -10.23
N TYR A 18 4.37 -0.61 -10.43
CA TYR A 18 5.25 -1.07 -11.50
C TYR A 18 5.99 -2.35 -11.09
N ILE A 19 5.83 -3.43 -11.88
CA ILE A 19 6.37 -4.74 -11.54
C ILE A 19 7.84 -4.85 -11.95
N THR A 20 8.69 -5.12 -10.96
CA THR A 20 10.13 -5.36 -11.14
C THR A 20 10.48 -6.83 -10.94
N ASP A 21 11.66 -7.24 -11.40
CA ASP A 21 12.12 -8.65 -11.31
C ASP A 21 12.19 -9.19 -9.88
N ARG A 22 12.54 -8.32 -8.91
CA ARG A 22 12.60 -8.67 -7.48
C ARG A 22 11.24 -8.98 -6.85
N MET A 23 10.14 -8.71 -7.55
CA MET A 23 8.78 -8.99 -7.09
C MET A 23 8.27 -10.35 -7.57
N VAL A 24 9.04 -11.08 -8.39
CA VAL A 24 8.69 -12.42 -8.85
C VAL A 24 8.65 -13.38 -7.66
N GLY A 25 7.56 -14.12 -7.53
CA GLY A 25 7.31 -15.03 -6.40
C GLY A 25 6.46 -14.43 -5.26
N HIS A 26 6.27 -13.11 -5.24
CA HIS A 26 5.40 -12.43 -4.29
C HIS A 26 3.95 -12.33 -4.78
N LYS A 27 3.01 -12.18 -3.86
CA LYS A 27 1.60 -11.92 -4.21
C LYS A 27 1.38 -10.42 -4.40
N LEU A 28 0.55 -10.05 -5.37
CA LEU A 28 0.21 -8.65 -5.66
C LEU A 28 -0.37 -7.91 -4.43
N GLY A 29 -1.12 -8.60 -3.57
CA GLY A 29 -1.68 -8.02 -2.36
C GLY A 29 -0.64 -7.55 -1.33
N GLU A 30 0.60 -8.04 -1.39
CA GLU A 30 1.69 -7.58 -0.51
C GLU A 30 2.12 -6.14 -0.83
N PHE A 31 1.88 -5.69 -2.06
CA PHE A 31 2.24 -4.36 -2.53
C PHE A 31 1.10 -3.32 -2.38
N ALA A 32 -0.06 -3.74 -1.85
CA ALA A 32 -1.25 -2.89 -1.71
C ALA A 32 -1.84 -2.98 -0.28
N PRO A 33 -1.47 -2.07 0.64
CA PRO A 33 -1.94 -2.14 2.02
C PRO A 33 -3.44 -1.86 2.13
N THR A 34 -4.15 -2.74 2.84
CA THR A 34 -5.63 -2.71 2.97
C THR A 34 -6.14 -1.84 4.12
N ARG A 35 -5.31 -1.56 5.13
CA ARG A 35 -5.66 -0.68 6.27
C ARG A 35 -4.57 0.36 6.50
N ASN A 36 -4.96 1.61 6.70
CA ASN A 36 -4.03 2.68 7.10
C ASN A 36 -3.80 2.62 8.62
N PHE A 37 -2.81 1.83 9.04
CA PHE A 37 -2.41 1.77 10.43
C PHE A 37 -1.46 2.93 10.77
N ARG A 38 -1.95 3.91 11.53
CA ARG A 38 -1.17 5.11 11.93
C ARG A 38 -0.34 4.92 13.21
N GLY A 39 -0.18 3.69 13.68
CA GLY A 39 0.45 3.38 14.97
C GLY A 39 -0.47 3.62 16.17
N HIS A 40 -0.04 3.17 17.36
CA HIS A 40 -0.70 3.53 18.61
C HIS A 40 -0.46 5.02 18.86
N VAL A 41 -1.53 5.82 18.77
CA VAL A 41 -1.49 7.25 19.05
C VAL A 41 -1.15 7.46 20.52
N LYS A 42 0.12 7.71 20.86
CA LYS A 42 0.43 8.43 22.10
C LYS A 42 -0.02 9.86 21.85
N ASN A 43 -1.13 10.25 22.46
CA ASN A 43 -1.68 11.60 22.36
C ASN A 43 -0.66 12.60 22.92
N ASP A 44 0.21 13.13 22.07
CA ASP A 44 0.96 14.35 22.36
C ASP A 44 0.28 15.51 21.64
N ASN A 45 -0.59 16.18 22.40
CA ASN A 45 -0.91 17.62 22.33
C ASN A 45 -0.90 18.29 20.95
N ARG A 46 -1.59 17.74 19.95
CA ARG A 46 -1.93 18.50 18.74
C ARG A 46 -3.22 19.29 18.95
N PRO A 47 -3.22 20.63 18.83
CA PRO A 47 -4.43 21.41 18.97
C PRO A 47 -5.40 21.03 17.85
N ARG A 48 -6.62 20.64 18.24
CA ARG A 48 -7.73 20.45 17.31
C ARG A 48 -8.13 21.83 16.81
N ARG A 49 -7.81 22.13 15.54
CA ARG A 49 -8.34 23.28 14.81
C ARG A 49 -9.76 22.99 14.36
#